data_AF-A0A538SJE0-F1
#
_entry.id   AF-A0A538SJE0-F1
#
_cell.length_a   1.000
_cell.length_b   1.000
_cell.length_c   1.000
_cell.angle_alpha   90.00
_cell.angle_beta   90.00
_cell.angle_gamma   90.00
#
_symmetry.space_group_name_H-M   'P 1'
#
loop_
_entity.id
_entity.type
_entity.pdbx_description
1 polymer ?
#
loop_
_entity_poly.entity_id
_entity_poly.type
_entity_poly.pdbx_seq_one_letter_code
_entity_poly.pdbx_strand_id
1 'polypeptide(L)'
;PEEMRSLEFAWQVAAAARSNAVAIARGAMLVGLGAGQTSRVDAVDVALMKARRAGHETRGAAMASDGFFPFPDGVEHAGEVGITAVVQPGGSVR
;
A
#
# COMPACT_ATOMS: atom_id res chain seq x y z
N PRO A 1 11.95 14.11 -1.46
CA PRO A 1 12.63 12.79 -1.39
C PRO A 1 11.86 11.74 -2.21
N GLU A 2 12.50 10.68 -2.68
CA GLU A 2 11.88 9.65 -3.56
C GLU A 2 10.67 8.95 -2.91
N GLU A 3 10.70 8.75 -1.59
CA GLU A 3 9.59 8.19 -0.82
C GLU A 3 8.35 9.08 -0.86
N MET A 4 8.50 10.40 -0.67
CA MET A 4 7.37 11.34 -0.73
C MET A 4 6.66 11.30 -2.08
N ARG A 5 7.42 11.26 -3.18
CA ARG A 5 6.85 11.12 -4.53
C ARG A 5 6.09 9.79 -4.68
N SER A 6 6.65 8.72 -4.13
CA SER A 6 6.04 7.39 -4.15
C SER A 6 4.73 7.36 -3.34
N LEU A 7 4.70 8.00 -2.17
CA LEU A 7 3.52 8.15 -1.33
C LEU A 7 2.43 8.97 -2.04
N GLU A 8 2.78 10.10 -2.64
CA GLU A 8 1.83 10.95 -3.38
C GLU A 8 1.19 10.18 -4.54
N PHE A 9 2.00 9.45 -5.32
CA PHE A 9 1.49 8.65 -6.42
C PHE A 9 0.64 7.47 -5.93
N ALA A 10 1.12 6.72 -4.94
CA ALA A 10 0.35 5.61 -4.35
C ALA A 10 -0.99 6.09 -3.76
N TRP A 11 -1.00 7.26 -3.11
CA TRP A 11 -2.20 7.86 -2.54
C TRP A 11 -3.26 8.16 -3.60
N GLN A 12 -2.86 8.77 -4.72
CA GLN A 12 -3.76 9.04 -5.84
C GLN A 12 -4.32 7.75 -6.45
N VAL A 13 -3.47 6.71 -6.60
CA VAL A 13 -3.91 5.40 -7.10
C VAL A 13 -4.91 4.76 -6.15
N ALA A 14 -4.62 4.75 -4.84
CA ALA A 14 -5.51 4.17 -3.84
C ALA A 14 -6.87 4.90 -3.81
N ALA A 15 -6.87 6.23 -3.89
CA ALA A 15 -8.08 7.05 -3.92
C ALA A 15 -8.95 6.83 -5.17
N ALA A 16 -8.34 6.49 -6.31
CA ALA A 16 -9.05 6.19 -7.55
C ALA A 16 -9.57 4.74 -7.63
N ALA A 17 -9.09 3.86 -6.76
CA ALA A 17 -9.44 2.45 -6.74
C ALA A 17 -10.71 2.18 -5.91
N ARG A 18 -11.32 1.00 -6.12
CA ARG A 18 -12.47 0.56 -5.32
C ARG A 18 -12.01 0.09 -3.93
N SER A 19 -12.63 0.63 -2.88
CA SER A 19 -12.34 0.24 -1.50
C SER A 19 -12.67 -1.23 -1.19
N ASN A 20 -11.99 -1.88 -0.24
CA ASN A 20 -10.77 -1.42 0.45
C ASN A 20 -9.56 -1.48 -0.49
N ALA A 21 -8.77 -0.41 -0.54
CA ALA A 21 -7.68 -0.27 -1.50
C ALA A 21 -6.31 -0.05 -0.82
N VAL A 22 -5.30 -0.73 -1.36
CA VAL A 22 -3.89 -0.61 -0.99
C VAL A 22 -3.06 -0.57 -2.27
N ALA A 23 -2.31 0.52 -2.45
CA ALA A 23 -1.40 0.71 -3.58
C ALA A 23 0.05 0.74 -3.08
N ILE A 24 0.94 0.07 -3.80
CA ILE A 24 2.39 0.08 -3.55
C ILE A 24 3.05 0.75 -4.75
N ALA A 25 3.95 1.69 -4.53
CA ALA A 25 4.62 2.43 -5.60
C ALA A 25 6.10 2.68 -5.33
N ARG A 26 6.84 2.90 -6.42
CA ARG A 26 8.21 3.42 -6.41
C ARG A 26 8.33 4.56 -7.42
N GLY A 27 8.64 5.75 -6.95
CA GLY A 27 8.58 6.98 -7.75
C GLY A 27 7.15 7.22 -8.27
N ALA A 28 6.97 7.14 -9.58
CA ALA A 28 5.64 7.24 -10.24
C ALA A 28 5.22 5.92 -10.90
N MET A 29 5.83 4.80 -10.50
CA MET A 29 5.50 3.47 -11.01
C MET A 29 4.67 2.71 -9.99
N LEU A 30 3.54 2.15 -10.44
CA LEU A 30 2.75 1.22 -9.65
C LEU A 30 3.47 -0.13 -9.54
N VAL A 31 3.74 -0.56 -8.32
CA VAL A 31 4.37 -1.85 -7.99
C VAL A 31 3.30 -2.92 -7.74
N GLY A 32 2.20 -2.56 -7.08
CA GLY A 32 1.12 -3.50 -6.79
C GLY A 32 -0.16 -2.78 -6.34
N LEU A 33 -1.32 -3.38 -6.62
CA LEU A 33 -2.62 -2.82 -6.24
C LEU A 33 -3.60 -3.91 -5.77
N GLY A 34 -3.96 -3.86 -4.50
CA GLY A 34 -5.14 -4.51 -3.95
C GLY A 34 -6.29 -3.52 -3.94
N ALA A 35 -7.45 -3.92 -4.45
CA ALA A 35 -8.65 -3.09 -4.50
C ALA A 35 -9.90 -3.97 -4.53
N GLY A 36 -10.94 -3.56 -3.81
CA GLY A 36 -12.24 -4.24 -3.75
C GLY A 36 -12.31 -5.40 -2.75
N GLN A 37 -11.36 -5.50 -1.82
CA GLN A 37 -11.34 -6.56 -0.82
C GLN A 37 -12.25 -6.24 0.37
N THR A 38 -12.80 -7.29 0.98
CA THR A 38 -13.64 -7.18 2.18
C THR A 38 -12.83 -6.73 3.41
N SER A 39 -11.56 -7.15 3.52
CA SER A 39 -10.61 -6.68 4.52
C SER A 39 -9.48 -5.88 3.89
N ARG A 40 -8.92 -4.93 4.64
CA ARG A 40 -7.75 -4.13 4.22
C ARG A 40 -6.46 -4.94 4.27
N VAL A 41 -6.37 -5.94 5.15
CA VAL A 41 -5.25 -6.90 5.17
C VAL A 41 -5.23 -7.71 3.88
N ASP A 42 -6.37 -8.24 3.44
CA ASP A 42 -6.46 -8.93 2.14
C ASP A 42 -6.04 -8.02 0.97
N ALA A 43 -6.33 -6.71 1.05
CA ALA A 43 -5.88 -5.76 0.04
C ALA A 43 -4.35 -5.61 0.04
N VAL A 44 -3.69 -5.59 1.21
CA VAL A 44 -2.22 -5.64 1.30
C VAL A 44 -1.70 -6.92 0.65
N ASP A 45 -2.26 -8.08 1.00
CA ASP A 45 -1.83 -9.38 0.47
C ASP A 45 -1.97 -9.46 -1.05
N VAL A 46 -3.10 -8.96 -1.59
CA VAL A 46 -3.32 -8.90 -3.04
C VAL A 46 -2.34 -7.94 -3.71
N ALA A 47 -2.04 -6.79 -3.11
CA ALA A 47 -1.06 -5.84 -3.65
C ALA A 47 0.34 -6.48 -3.73
N LEU A 48 0.78 -7.13 -2.65
CA LEU A 48 2.08 -7.81 -2.57
C LEU A 48 2.15 -9.03 -3.49
N MET A 49 1.08 -9.83 -3.56
CA MET A 49 0.97 -10.95 -4.48
C MET A 49 1.11 -10.48 -5.93
N LYS A 50 0.44 -9.39 -6.32
CA LYS A 50 0.55 -8.83 -7.68
C LYS A 50 1.95 -8.28 -7.95
N ALA A 51 2.55 -7.58 -7.01
CA ALA A 51 3.94 -7.10 -7.13
C ALA A 51 4.90 -8.26 -7.40
N ARG A 52 4.81 -9.34 -6.60
CA ARG A 52 5.61 -10.56 -6.79
C ARG A 52 5.37 -11.21 -8.16
N ARG A 53 4.12 -11.36 -8.58
CA ARG A 53 3.77 -11.95 -9.89
C ARG A 53 4.32 -11.13 -11.07
N ALA A 54 4.40 -9.82 -10.91
CA ALA A 54 4.98 -8.91 -11.90
C ALA A 54 6.52 -8.86 -11.85
N GLY A 55 7.15 -9.56 -10.89
CA GLY A 55 8.61 -9.50 -10.69
C GLY A 55 9.09 -8.16 -10.12
N HIS A 56 8.20 -7.39 -9.49
CA HIS A 56 8.56 -6.12 -8.86
C HIS A 56 9.06 -6.33 -7.44
N GLU A 57 10.12 -5.59 -7.08
CA GLU A 57 10.67 -5.59 -5.73
C GLU A 57 10.07 -4.48 -4.86
N THR A 58 9.56 -4.88 -3.70
CA THR A 58 8.88 -4.01 -2.71
C THR A 58 9.84 -3.29 -1.79
N ARG A 59 11.11 -3.71 -1.70
CA ARG A 59 12.11 -3.13 -0.80
C ARG A 59 12.45 -1.69 -1.19
N GLY A 60 12.13 -0.72 -0.35
CA GLY A 60 12.29 0.72 -0.65
C GLY A 60 11.14 1.30 -1.46
N ALA A 61 10.03 0.57 -1.62
CA ALA A 61 8.78 1.12 -2.14
C ALA A 61 7.99 1.78 -1.01
N ALA A 62 6.98 2.57 -1.38
CA ALA A 62 6.03 3.18 -0.47
C ALA A 62 4.62 2.59 -0.66
N MET A 63 3.82 2.57 0.40
CA MET A 63 2.45 2.06 0.39
C MET A 63 1.45 3.16 0.76
N ALA A 64 0.28 3.14 0.13
CA ALA A 64 -0.86 3.97 0.49
C ALA A 64 -2.10 3.11 0.71
N SER A 65 -2.95 3.50 1.67
CA SER A 65 -4.30 2.96 1.79
C SER A 65 -5.34 4.07 1.74
N ASP A 66 -6.47 3.78 1.11
CA ASP A 66 -7.64 4.67 1.02
C ASP A 66 -8.35 4.87 2.36
N GLY A 67 -8.13 3.97 3.33
CA GLY A 67 -8.69 4.03 4.68
C GLY A 67 -7.63 3.77 5.75
N PHE A 68 -7.97 4.04 7.01
CA PHE A 68 -7.05 3.79 8.12
C PHE A 68 -6.88 2.29 8.41
N PHE A 69 -5.72 1.84 8.86
CA PHE A 69 -5.54 0.49 9.37
C PHE A 69 -6.08 0.41 10.82
N PRO A 70 -7.07 -0.47 11.10
CA PRO A 70 -7.63 -0.61 12.44
C PRO A 70 -6.68 -1.32 13.42
N PHE A 71 -5.69 -2.04 12.89
CA PHE A 71 -4.70 -2.83 13.61
C PHE A 71 -3.33 -2.67 12.93
N PRO A 72 -2.22 -2.97 13.62
CA PRO A 72 -0.88 -2.76 13.08
C PRO A 72 -0.48 -3.80 12.03
N ASP A 73 -1.18 -4.94 11.95
CA ASP A 73 -0.88 -6.08 11.07
C ASP A 73 -0.57 -5.70 9.62
N GLY A 74 -1.40 -4.87 8.99
CA GLY A 74 -1.18 -4.43 7.62
C GLY A 74 0.09 -3.57 7.43
N VAL A 75 0.46 -2.77 8.44
CA VAL A 75 1.66 -1.91 8.41
C VAL A 75 2.91 -2.72 8.77
N GLU A 76 2.82 -3.62 9.75
CA GLU A 76 3.88 -4.55 10.13
C GLU A 76 4.26 -5.45 8.94
N HIS A 77 3.27 -6.03 8.27
CA HIS A 77 3.49 -6.86 7.09
C HIS A 77 4.18 -6.09 5.96
N ALA A 78 3.80 -4.82 5.74
CA ALA A 78 4.47 -3.97 4.77
C ALA A 78 5.95 -3.74 5.14
N GLY A 79 6.26 -3.54 6.42
CA GLY A 79 7.63 -3.41 6.92
C GLY A 79 8.47 -4.67 6.71
N GLU A 80 7.90 -5.86 6.94
CA GLU A 80 8.58 -7.15 6.74
C GLU A 80 9.06 -7.37 5.31
N VAL A 81 8.30 -6.87 4.33
CA VAL A 81 8.63 -6.96 2.89
C VAL A 81 9.42 -5.75 2.38
N GLY A 82 9.90 -4.91 3.30
CA GLY A 82 10.81 -3.81 3.03
C GLY A 82 10.17 -2.53 2.49
N ILE A 83 8.85 -2.34 2.63
CA ILE A 83 8.23 -1.03 2.36
C ILE A 83 8.76 -0.03 3.40
N THR A 84 9.27 1.11 2.94
CA THR A 84 9.97 2.07 3.82
C THR A 84 9.09 3.24 4.26
N ALA A 85 7.96 3.45 3.58
CA ALA A 85 7.03 4.52 3.90
C ALA A 85 5.58 4.09 3.68
N VAL A 86 4.68 4.53 4.57
CA VAL A 86 3.24 4.25 4.49
C VAL A 86 2.45 5.55 4.69
N VAL A 87 1.42 5.78 3.86
CA VAL A 87 0.45 6.88 4.05
C VAL A 87 -0.97 6.32 4.17
N GLN A 88 -1.71 6.86 5.13
CA GLN A 88 -3.11 6.51 5.40
C GLN A 88 -3.83 7.73 6.01
N PRO A 89 -5.17 7.81 5.97
CA PRO A 89 -5.90 8.91 6.60
C PRO A 89 -5.70 9.04 8.12
N GLY A 90 -5.43 7.92 8.81
CA GLY A 90 -5.49 7.87 10.28
C GLY A 90 -6.92 7.91 10.83
N GLY A 91 -7.07 7.91 12.16
CA GLY A 91 -8.37 7.95 12.83
C GLY A 91 -8.86 6.63 13.44
N SER A 92 -8.00 5.61 13.47
CA SER A 92 -8.19 4.45 14.36
C SER A 92 -8.09 4.87 15.84
N VAL A 93 -8.80 4.17 16.72
CA VAL A 93 -8.62 4.31 18.19
C VAL A 93 -7.30 3.68 18.65
N ARG A 94 -6.77 2.75 17.85
CA ARG A 94 -5.51 2.04 18.06
C ARG A 94 -4.41 2.64 17.21
#